data_AF-A0A165GWJ1-F1
#
_entry.id   AF-A0A165GWJ1-F1
#
_cell.length_a   1.000
_cell.length_b   1.000
_cell.length_c   1.000
_cell.angle_alpha   90.00
_cell.angle_beta   90.00
_cell.angle_gamma   90.00
#
_symmetry.space_group_name_H-M   'P 1'
#
loop_
_entity.id
_entity.type
_entity.pdbx_description
1 polymer ?
#
loop_
_entity_poly.entity_id
_entity_poly.type
_entity_poly.pdbx_seq_one_letter_code
_entity_poly.pdbx_strand_id
1 'polypeptide(L)'
;DTRWSSTYAMLTRALQLRTALDSVMLLPEHEAKLGRFRLSATGWTRIEQITNILRVAHKGQQLLSANSHPTLYMAIPALESPMGAWEKMQNQQYANDPVMRKVLDAGLKKMSDYYLKMEKSNAYAIAM
;
A
#
# COMPACT_ATOMS: atom_id res chain seq x y z
N ASP A 1 -8.81 -2.33 14.95
CA ASP A 1 -8.38 -3.14 13.80
C ASP A 1 -7.23 -2.44 13.07
N THR A 2 -6.01 -2.52 13.62
CA THR A 2 -4.90 -1.58 13.30
C THR A 2 -3.68 -2.27 12.69
N ARG A 3 -3.67 -3.61 12.64
CA ARG A 3 -2.46 -4.38 12.31
C ARG A 3 -2.18 -4.45 10.80
N TRP A 4 -3.22 -4.45 9.96
CA TRP A 4 -3.05 -4.68 8.51
C TRP A 4 -2.65 -3.43 7.72
N SER A 5 -2.94 -2.24 8.25
CA SER A 5 -2.67 -0.96 7.58
C SER A 5 -1.59 -0.13 8.30
N SER A 6 -0.81 -0.74 9.20
CA SER A 6 0.19 -0.05 10.02
C SER A 6 1.27 0.65 9.19
N THR A 7 1.82 -0.02 8.16
CA THR A 7 2.82 0.57 7.27
C THR A 7 2.24 1.75 6.48
N TYR A 8 1.03 1.62 5.95
CA TYR A 8 0.35 2.72 5.26
C TYR A 8 0.17 3.92 6.19
N ALA A 9 -0.40 3.70 7.38
CA ALA A 9 -0.62 4.75 8.37
C ALA A 9 0.70 5.42 8.81
N MET A 10 1.76 4.63 9.01
CA MET A 10 3.09 5.14 9.35
C MET A 10 3.65 6.05 8.26
N LEU A 11 3.59 5.63 6.99
CA LEU A 11 4.11 6.42 5.88
C LEU A 11 3.27 7.69 5.64
N THR A 12 1.93 7.58 5.72
CA THR A 12 1.05 8.76 5.68
C THR A 12 1.41 9.75 6.79
N ARG A 13 1.65 9.26 8.02
CA ARG A 13 2.04 10.11 9.14
C ARG A 13 3.41 10.75 8.93
N ALA A 14 4.37 10.00 8.40
CA ALA A 14 5.70 10.52 8.07
C ALA A 14 5.63 11.64 7.01
N LEU A 15 4.79 11.49 5.99
CA LEU A 15 4.57 12.52 4.97
C LEU A 15 3.94 13.79 5.56
N GLN A 16 2.93 13.65 6.43
CA GLN A 16 2.32 14.79 7.13
C GLN A 16 3.30 15.55 8.03
N LEU A 17 4.23 14.81 8.65
CA LEU A 17 5.23 15.36 9.57
C LEU A 17 6.58 15.65 8.90
N ARG A 18 6.67 15.63 7.57
CA ARG A 18 7.93 15.78 6.84
C ARG A 18 8.77 16.96 7.33
N THR A 19 8.18 18.15 7.41
CA THR A 19 8.87 19.37 7.87
C THR A 19 9.38 19.23 9.30
N ALA A 20 8.59 18.63 10.19
CA ALA A 20 8.98 18.42 11.58
C ALA A 20 10.07 17.34 11.73
N LEU A 21 10.03 16.30 10.90
CA LEU A 21 11.08 15.28 10.86
C LEU A 21 12.39 15.86 10.35
N ASP A 22 12.34 16.64 9.26
CA ASP A 22 13.51 17.32 8.73
C ASP A 22 14.09 18.32 9.75
N SER A 23 13.26 19.07 10.49
CA SER A 23 13.75 20.01 11.51
C SER A 23 14.39 19.30 12.71
N VAL A 24 13.77 18.23 13.23
CA VAL A 24 14.32 17.44 14.35
C VAL A 24 15.65 16.79 13.98
N MET A 25 15.80 16.34 12.74
CA MET A 25 17.06 15.75 12.25
C MET A 25 18.18 16.77 12.06
N LEU A 26 17.85 18.07 11.95
CA LEU A 26 18.81 19.17 11.81
C LEU A 26 19.22 19.79 13.16
N LEU A 27 18.60 19.39 14.28
CA LEU A 27 18.99 19.86 15.59
C LEU A 27 20.38 19.29 15.98
N PRO A 28 21.35 20.12 16.42
CA PRO A 28 22.70 19.66 16.75
C PRO A 28 22.72 18.54 17.80
N GLU A 29 21.79 18.55 18.76
CA GLU A 29 21.64 17.52 19.80
C GLU A 29 21.20 16.15 19.26
N HIS A 30 20.68 16.10 18.04
CA HIS A 30 20.11 14.90 17.42
C HIS A 30 20.83 14.47 16.15
N GLU A 31 21.56 15.37 15.51
CA GLU A 31 22.26 15.14 14.24
C GLU A 31 23.15 13.90 14.28
N ALA A 32 23.93 13.72 15.35
CA ALA A 32 24.84 12.58 15.52
C ALA A 32 24.13 11.21 15.50
N LYS A 33 22.85 11.14 15.91
CA LYS A 33 22.08 9.89 15.97
C LYS A 33 21.07 9.75 14.84
N LEU A 34 20.38 10.85 14.50
CA LEU A 34 19.25 10.89 13.59
C LEU A 34 19.60 11.36 12.19
N GLY A 35 20.69 12.11 12.02
CA GLY A 35 21.08 12.69 10.72
C GLY A 35 21.25 11.62 9.63
N ARG A 36 21.72 10.42 9.98
CA ARG A 36 21.85 9.28 9.06
C ARG A 36 20.52 8.76 8.49
N PHE A 37 19.39 9.06 9.13
CA PHE A 37 18.06 8.66 8.67
C PHE A 37 17.38 9.75 7.84
N ARG A 38 18.06 10.87 7.59
CA ARG A 38 17.54 11.95 6.78
C ARG A 38 17.28 11.46 5.35
N LEU A 39 16.08 11.73 4.87
CA LEU A 39 15.67 11.37 3.53
C LEU A 39 15.97 12.50 2.57
N SER A 40 16.50 12.15 1.40
CA SER A 40 16.62 13.11 0.29
C SER A 40 15.23 13.46 -0.26
N ALA A 41 15.15 14.52 -1.07
CA ALA A 41 13.93 14.85 -1.80
C ALA A 41 13.40 13.65 -2.61
N THR A 42 14.30 12.93 -3.28
CA THR A 42 13.98 11.69 -4.01
C THR A 42 13.47 10.59 -3.08
N GLY A 43 14.05 10.45 -1.88
CA GLY A 43 13.57 9.51 -0.86
C GLY A 43 12.13 9.80 -0.43
N TRP A 44 11.81 11.08 -0.19
CA TRP A 44 10.45 11.51 0.11
C TRP A 44 9.47 11.24 -1.04
N THR A 45 9.88 11.51 -2.29
CA THR A 45 9.07 11.15 -3.48
C THR A 45 8.81 9.64 -3.55
N ARG A 46 9.80 8.80 -3.23
CA ARG A 46 9.63 7.34 -3.19
C ARG A 46 8.63 6.92 -2.11
N ILE A 47 8.69 7.52 -0.92
CA ILE A 47 7.71 7.26 0.15
C ILE A 47 6.31 7.63 -0.29
N GLU A 48 6.13 8.77 -0.95
CA GLU A 48 4.83 9.20 -1.47
C GLU A 48 4.27 8.23 -2.51
N GLN A 49 5.11 7.77 -3.45
CA GLN A 49 4.72 6.77 -4.45
C GLN A 49 4.29 5.44 -3.80
N ILE A 50 5.07 4.93 -2.85
CA ILE A 50 4.74 3.70 -2.11
C ILE A 50 3.46 3.88 -1.29
N THR A 51 3.29 5.03 -0.65
CA THR A 51 2.08 5.35 0.12
C THR A 51 0.84 5.34 -0.77
N ASN A 52 0.96 5.86 -2.00
CA ASN A 52 -0.13 5.84 -2.98
C ASN A 52 -0.50 4.42 -3.44
N ILE A 53 0.48 3.53 -3.61
CA ILE A 53 0.22 2.11 -3.91
C ILE A 53 -0.50 1.43 -2.75
N LEU A 54 -0.01 1.63 -1.51
CA LEU A 54 -0.60 1.03 -0.31
C LEU A 54 -1.99 1.56 -0.01
N ARG A 55 -2.28 2.81 -0.36
CA ARG A 55 -3.62 3.41 -0.23
C ARG A 55 -4.68 2.62 -1.01
N VAL A 56 -4.33 2.06 -2.17
CA VAL A 56 -5.24 1.24 -2.98
C VAL A 56 -5.63 -0.03 -2.21
N ALA A 57 -4.64 -0.75 -1.67
CA ALA A 57 -4.91 -1.93 -0.84
C ALA A 57 -5.69 -1.58 0.43
N HIS A 58 -5.34 -0.47 1.10
CA HIS A 58 -6.06 -0.02 2.29
C HIS A 58 -7.55 0.20 2.01
N LYS A 59 -7.89 0.85 0.88
CA LYS A 59 -9.29 1.04 0.47
C LYS A 59 -10.00 -0.28 0.17
N GLY A 60 -9.35 -1.21 -0.54
CA GLY A 60 -9.89 -2.54 -0.82
C GLY A 60 -10.19 -3.31 0.47
N GLN A 61 -9.27 -3.27 1.44
CA GLN A 61 -9.46 -3.90 2.75
C GLN A 61 -10.67 -3.33 3.49
N GLN A 62 -10.84 -2.00 3.53
CA GLN A 62 -11.95 -1.36 4.25
C GLN A 62 -13.32 -1.79 3.71
N LEU A 63 -13.44 -2.06 2.40
CA LEU A 63 -14.68 -2.55 1.80
C LEU A 63 -15.08 -3.93 2.32
N LEU A 64 -14.11 -4.81 2.61
CA LEU A 64 -14.37 -6.15 3.15
C LEU A 64 -14.56 -6.17 4.67
N SER A 65 -14.13 -5.12 5.36
CA SER A 65 -14.30 -4.97 6.81
C SER A 65 -15.70 -4.45 7.21
N ALA A 66 -16.60 -4.22 6.24
CA ALA A 66 -17.99 -3.84 6.54
C ALA A 66 -18.73 -5.02 7.19
N ASN A 67 -19.14 -4.85 8.46
CA ASN A 67 -19.70 -5.95 9.26
C ASN A 67 -21.24 -5.92 9.36
N SER A 68 -21.90 -5.07 8.58
CA SER A 68 -23.37 -4.87 8.61
C SER A 68 -24.12 -5.68 7.55
N HIS A 69 -23.43 -6.22 6.55
CA HIS A 69 -24.02 -6.97 5.43
C HIS A 69 -23.10 -8.13 5.06
N PRO A 70 -23.63 -9.21 4.43
CA PRO A 70 -22.78 -10.28 3.90
C PRO A 70 -21.74 -9.70 2.95
N THR A 71 -20.44 -9.95 3.16
CA THR A 71 -19.36 -9.40 2.31
C THR A 71 -18.70 -10.44 1.41
N LEU A 72 -19.13 -11.71 1.48
CA LEU A 72 -18.51 -12.79 0.72
C LEU A 72 -18.59 -12.57 -0.80
N TYR A 73 -19.72 -12.06 -1.29
CA TYR A 73 -19.90 -11.70 -2.70
C TYR A 73 -18.96 -10.58 -3.16
N MET A 74 -18.49 -9.74 -2.22
CA MET A 74 -17.54 -8.65 -2.48
C MET A 74 -16.08 -9.11 -2.46
N ALA A 75 -15.79 -10.34 -2.03
CA ALA A 75 -14.41 -10.81 -1.86
C ALA A 75 -13.62 -10.80 -3.17
N ILE A 76 -14.22 -11.25 -4.28
CA ILE A 76 -13.60 -11.24 -5.60
C ILE A 76 -13.41 -9.80 -6.10
N PRO A 77 -14.45 -8.94 -6.15
CA PRO A 77 -14.30 -7.53 -6.53
C PRO A 77 -13.27 -6.75 -5.69
N ALA A 78 -13.19 -7.02 -4.39
CA ALA A 78 -12.27 -6.36 -3.48
C ALA A 78 -10.80 -6.78 -3.68
N LEU A 79 -10.54 -7.92 -4.32
CA LEU A 79 -9.19 -8.30 -4.76
C LEU A 79 -8.88 -7.77 -6.16
N GLU A 80 -9.80 -7.96 -7.12
CA GLU A 80 -9.58 -7.60 -8.52
C GLU A 80 -9.46 -6.08 -8.73
N SER A 81 -10.21 -5.27 -7.99
CA SER A 81 -10.17 -3.80 -8.11
C SER A 81 -8.79 -3.21 -7.77
N PRO A 82 -8.17 -3.53 -6.61
CA PRO A 82 -6.78 -3.15 -6.33
C PRO A 82 -5.77 -3.68 -7.35
N MET A 83 -5.93 -4.93 -7.82
CA MET A 83 -5.04 -5.52 -8.83
C MET A 83 -5.08 -4.72 -10.14
N GLY A 84 -6.27 -4.46 -10.69
CA GLY A 84 -6.43 -3.67 -11.91
C GLY A 84 -5.92 -2.23 -11.76
N ALA A 85 -6.10 -1.62 -10.58
CA ALA A 85 -5.52 -0.31 -10.30
C ALA A 85 -3.98 -0.34 -10.31
N TRP A 86 -3.36 -1.38 -9.74
CA TRP A 86 -1.91 -1.56 -9.74
C TRP A 86 -1.35 -1.88 -11.13
N GLU A 87 -2.03 -2.71 -11.93
CA GLU A 87 -1.66 -2.95 -13.33
C GLU A 87 -1.70 -1.67 -14.16
N LYS A 88 -2.73 -0.84 -13.96
CA LYS A 88 -2.81 0.48 -14.60
C LYS A 88 -1.65 1.39 -14.17
N MET A 89 -1.34 1.44 -12.87
CA MET A 89 -0.18 2.20 -12.37
C MET A 89 1.13 1.68 -12.98
N GLN A 90 1.27 0.37 -13.13
CA GLN A 90 2.47 -0.26 -13.69
C GLN A 90 2.66 0.07 -15.17
N ASN A 91 1.58 0.01 -15.95
CA ASN A 91 1.62 0.20 -17.42
C ASN A 91 1.59 1.66 -17.85
N GLN A 92 1.18 2.57 -16.96
CA GLN A 92 1.09 4.00 -17.25
C GLN A 92 2.09 4.78 -16.40
N GLN A 93 1.72 5.11 -15.17
CA GLN A 93 2.48 6.01 -14.30
C GLN A 93 3.92 5.56 -14.05
N TYR A 94 4.16 4.25 -13.95
CA TYR A 94 5.46 3.68 -13.63
C TYR A 94 6.02 2.82 -14.76
N ALA A 95 5.56 3.00 -16.00
CA ALA A 95 5.97 2.19 -17.15
C ALA A 95 7.51 2.16 -17.32
N ASN A 96 8.15 3.30 -17.07
CA ASN A 96 9.60 3.51 -17.21
C ASN A 96 10.34 3.53 -15.86
N ASP A 97 9.73 3.07 -14.77
CA ASP A 97 10.36 3.02 -13.45
C ASP A 97 10.54 1.57 -12.97
N PRO A 98 11.72 0.96 -13.21
CA PRO A 98 11.96 -0.44 -12.87
C PRO A 98 11.79 -0.77 -11.39
N VAL A 99 12.05 0.21 -10.50
CA VAL A 99 11.93 0.01 -9.05
C VAL A 99 10.46 -0.08 -8.67
N MET A 100 9.65 0.87 -9.13
CA MET A 100 8.21 0.87 -8.82
C MET A 100 7.48 -0.29 -9.48
N ARG A 101 7.91 -0.73 -10.67
CA ARG A 101 7.39 -1.94 -11.30
C ARG A 101 7.60 -3.17 -10.44
N LYS A 102 8.81 -3.37 -9.89
CA LYS A 102 9.08 -4.47 -8.95
C LYS A 102 8.21 -4.41 -7.69
N VAL A 103 7.96 -3.21 -7.17
CA VAL A 103 7.06 -3.01 -6.02
C VAL A 103 5.63 -3.45 -6.36
N LEU A 104 5.13 -3.05 -7.54
CA LEU A 104 3.80 -3.45 -8.01
C LEU A 104 3.72 -4.95 -8.31
N ASP A 105 4.74 -5.54 -8.94
CA ASP A 105 4.83 -6.98 -9.20
C ASP A 105 4.73 -7.80 -7.91
N ALA A 106 5.42 -7.36 -6.84
CA ALA A 106 5.35 -8.02 -5.55
C ALA A 106 3.93 -7.95 -4.94
N GLY A 107 3.25 -6.81 -5.09
CA GLY A 107 1.86 -6.63 -4.65
C GLY A 107 0.89 -7.52 -5.45
N LEU A 108 0.98 -7.48 -6.78
CA LEU A 108 0.15 -8.28 -7.69
C LEU A 108 0.33 -9.78 -7.43
N LYS A 109 1.58 -10.26 -7.36
CA LYS A 109 1.88 -11.65 -7.02
C LYS A 109 1.21 -12.07 -5.71
N LYS A 110 1.29 -11.22 -4.69
CA LYS A 110 0.70 -11.54 -3.39
C LYS A 110 -0.83 -11.61 -3.46
N MET A 111 -1.47 -10.73 -4.23
CA MET A 111 -2.92 -10.76 -4.43
C MET A 111 -3.35 -12.00 -5.21
N SER A 112 -2.62 -12.37 -6.26
CA SER A 112 -2.84 -13.61 -7.01
C SER A 112 -2.76 -14.85 -6.12
N ASP A 113 -1.80 -14.92 -5.20
CA ASP A 113 -1.72 -16.03 -4.23
C ASP A 113 -3.00 -16.16 -3.37
N TYR A 114 -3.63 -15.03 -3.01
CA TYR A 114 -4.89 -15.03 -2.25
C TYR A 114 -6.09 -15.37 -3.13
N TYR A 115 -6.13 -14.86 -4.35
CA TYR A 115 -7.16 -15.20 -5.33
C TYR A 115 -7.20 -16.71 -5.58
N LEU A 116 -6.05 -17.34 -5.82
CA LEU A 116 -5.92 -18.79 -6.01
C LEU A 116 -6.32 -19.61 -4.77
N LYS A 117 -6.23 -19.04 -3.57
CA LYS A 117 -6.73 -19.71 -2.35
C LYS A 117 -8.25 -19.68 -2.28
N MET A 118 -8.90 -18.64 -2.80
CA MET A 118 -10.35 -18.56 -2.84
C MET A 118 -10.94 -19.57 -3.82
N GLU A 119 -10.26 -19.82 -4.95
CA GLU A 119 -10.65 -20.83 -5.94
C GLU A 119 -10.77 -22.25 -5.35
N LYS A 120 -10.08 -22.54 -4.25
CA LYS A 120 -10.18 -23.83 -3.54
C LYS A 120 -11.53 -24.06 -2.85
N SER A 121 -12.41 -23.05 -2.83
CA SER A 121 -13.74 -23.13 -2.25
C SER A 121 -14.80 -22.57 -3.18
N ASN A 122 -15.82 -23.39 -3.48
CA ASN A 122 -16.97 -22.96 -4.27
C ASN A 122 -17.80 -21.86 -3.57
N ALA A 123 -17.58 -21.61 -2.28
CA ALA A 123 -18.35 -20.63 -1.52
C ALA A 123 -18.26 -19.21 -2.12
N TYR A 124 -17.11 -18.83 -2.68
CA TYR A 124 -16.92 -17.51 -3.30
C TYR A 124 -17.63 -17.39 -4.64
N ALA A 125 -17.65 -18.47 -5.43
CA ALA A 125 -18.35 -18.51 -6.72
C ALA A 125 -19.88 -18.60 -6.54
N ILE A 126 -20.36 -19.32 -5.53
CA ILE A 126 -21.80 -19.45 -5.22
C ILE A 126 -22.36 -18.15 -4.61
N ALA A 127 -21.52 -17.37 -3.93
CA ALA A 127 -21.94 -16.12 -3.32
C ALA A 127 -22.00 -14.93 -4.30
N MET A 128 -21.39 -15.03 -5.48
CA MET A 128 -21.55 -14.05 -6.57
C MET A 128 -22.82 -14.32 -7.37
#